data_AF-A0A2L1U7E8-F1
#
_entry.id   AF-A0A2L1U7E8-F1
#
_cell.length_a   1.000
_cell.length_b   1.000
_cell.length_c   1.000
_cell.angle_alpha   90.00
_cell.angle_beta   90.00
_cell.angle_gamma   90.00
#
_symmetry.space_group_name_H-M   'P 1'
#
loop_
_entity.id
_entity.type
_entity.pdbx_description
1 polymer ?
#
loop_
_entity_poly.entity_id
_entity_poly.type
_entity_poly.pdbx_seq_one_letter_code
_entity_poly.pdbx_strand_id
1 'polypeptide(L)' 'MIKFSQLNKTDLIVHDGNIISKKEARKLIEQGDTVPMFTLDGAHPIDIEK' A
#
# COMPACT_ATOMS: atom_id res chain seq x y z
N MET A 1 -11.66 -3.84 1.86
CA MET A 1 -10.87 -2.61 1.74
C MET A 1 -10.25 -2.35 3.10
N ILE A 2 -8.92 -2.27 3.16
CA ILE A 2 -8.13 -2.16 4.41
C ILE A 2 -7.50 -0.77 4.44
N LYS A 3 -7.47 -0.08 5.57
CA LYS A 3 -6.82 1.24 5.65
C LYS A 3 -5.30 1.11 5.66
N PHE A 4 -4.59 2.01 5.00
CA PHE A 4 -3.12 2.03 4.99
C PHE A 4 -2.55 2.14 6.42
N SER A 5 -3.24 2.89 7.29
CA SER A 5 -2.93 3.03 8.72
C SER A 5 -2.95 1.70 9.47
N GLN A 6 -3.79 0.75 9.08
CA GLN A 6 -3.96 -0.56 9.73
C GLN A 6 -2.86 -1.58 9.38
N LEU A 7 -2.08 -1.33 8.32
CA LEU A 7 -1.01 -2.23 7.91
C LEU A 7 0.14 -2.25 8.93
N ASN A 8 0.75 -3.40 9.16
CA ASN A 8 1.97 -3.50 9.94
C ASN A 8 3.17 -3.01 9.13
N LYS A 9 4.28 -2.69 9.81
CA LYS A 9 5.52 -2.26 9.14
C LYS A 9 6.12 -3.33 8.24
N THR A 10 5.86 -4.60 8.56
CA THR A 10 6.34 -5.78 7.84
C THR A 10 5.40 -6.24 6.74
N ASP A 11 4.23 -5.60 6.60
CA ASP A 11 3.27 -5.98 5.55
C ASP A 11 3.82 -5.60 4.19
N LEU A 12 3.63 -6.53 3.25
CA LEU A 12 3.98 -6.39 1.85
C LEU A 12 2.78 -5.91 1.07
N ILE A 13 3.04 -4.95 0.17
CA ILE A 13 2.03 -4.25 -0.62
C ILE A 13 2.32 -4.51 -2.09
N VAL A 14 1.29 -4.87 -2.85
CA VAL A 14 1.36 -4.96 -4.30
C VAL A 14 1.02 -3.60 -4.90
N HIS A 15 1.90 -3.09 -5.74
CA HIS A 15 1.80 -1.81 -6.41
C HIS A 15 2.34 -1.94 -7.83
N ASP A 16 1.50 -1.71 -8.84
CA ASP A 16 1.88 -1.82 -10.25
C ASP A 16 2.59 -3.16 -10.61
N GLY A 17 2.06 -4.28 -10.10
CA GLY A 17 2.64 -5.61 -10.29
C GLY A 17 3.92 -5.89 -9.50
N ASN A 18 4.45 -4.90 -8.77
CA ASN A 18 5.62 -5.04 -7.90
C ASN A 18 5.23 -5.23 -6.44
N ILE A 19 6.06 -5.93 -5.67
CA ILE A 19 5.89 -6.06 -4.22
C ILE A 19 6.81 -5.06 -3.55
N ILE A 20 6.23 -4.14 -2.78
CA ILE A 20 6.93 -3.08 -2.06
C ILE A 20 6.63 -3.15 -0.56
N SER A 21 7.52 -2.57 0.25
CA SER A 21 7.30 -2.45 1.68
C SER A 21 6.32 -1.32 2.02
N LYS A 22 5.70 -1.36 3.22
CA LYS A 22 4.90 -0.25 3.74
C LYS A 22 5.65 1.09 3.75
N LYS A 23 6.96 1.08 4.00
CA LYS A 23 7.79 2.30 4.01
C LYS A 23 7.92 2.92 2.61
N GLU A 24 8.08 2.09 1.59
CA GLU A 24 8.16 2.55 0.19
C GLU A 24 6.80 3.04 -0.30
N ALA A 25 5.74 2.28 -0.02
CA ALA A 25 4.38 2.70 -0.32
C ALA A 25 4.06 4.08 0.28
N ARG A 26 4.47 4.33 1.54
CA ARG A 26 4.31 5.66 2.16
C ARG A 26 5.01 6.77 1.40
N LYS A 27 6.24 6.54 0.92
CA LYS A 27 6.97 7.54 0.13
C LYS A 27 6.26 7.86 -1.18
N LEU A 28 5.76 6.84 -1.88
CA LEU A 28 5.01 7.00 -3.13
C LEU A 28 3.72 7.82 -2.89
N ILE A 29 2.99 7.48 -1.83
CA ILE A 29 1.79 8.23 -1.39
C ILE A 29 2.14 9.71 -1.11
N GLU A 30 3.20 9.96 -0.35
CA GLU A 30 3.66 11.33 -0.03
C GLU A 30 4.14 12.10 -1.28
N GLN A 31 4.60 11.39 -2.31
CA GLN A 31 4.96 11.95 -3.62
C GLN A 31 3.73 12.22 -4.52
N GLY A 32 2.53 11.85 -4.07
CA GLY A 32 1.28 12.04 -4.81
C GLY A 32 0.98 10.93 -5.81
N ASP A 33 1.59 9.75 -5.66
CA ASP A 33 1.26 8.59 -6.47
C ASP A 33 -0.22 8.19 -6.26
N THR A 34 -0.92 7.97 -7.37
CA THR A 34 -2.35 7.66 -7.40
C THR A 34 -2.62 6.22 -7.82
N VAL A 35 -1.58 5.43 -8.08
CA VAL A 35 -1.73 4.03 -8.50
C VAL A 35 -2.31 3.21 -7.34
N PRO A 36 -3.32 2.36 -7.59
CA PRO A 36 -3.93 1.53 -6.55
C PRO A 36 -2.93 0.58 -5.91
N MET A 37 -3.02 0.48 -4.58
CA MET A 37 -2.20 -0.42 -3.78
C MET A 37 -3.08 -1.52 -3.17
N PHE A 38 -2.51 -2.72 -3.06
CA PHE A 38 -3.21 -3.88 -2.52
C PHE A 38 -2.36 -4.60 -1.47
N THR A 39 -2.99 -5.28 -0.51
CA THR A 39 -2.26 -6.19 0.36
C THR A 39 -1.77 -7.39 -0.45
N LEU A 40 -0.55 -7.88 -0.15
CA LEU A 40 -0.06 -9.11 -0.78
C LEU A 40 -0.97 -10.30 -0.46
N ASP A 41 -1.45 -10.38 0.79
CA ASP A 41 -2.40 -11.39 1.21
C ASP A 41 -3.81 -11.00 0.75
N GLY A 42 -4.43 -11.84 -0.09
CA GLY A 42 -5.79 -11.67 -0.58
C GLY A 42 -6.05 -10.56 -1.60
N ALA A 43 -5.02 -9.80 -2.03
CA ALA A 43 -5.15 -8.69 -2.97
C ALA A 43 -6.24 -7.68 -2.55
N HIS A 44 -6.36 -7.40 -1.25
CA HIS A 44 -7.36 -6.47 -0.76
C HIS A 44 -6.94 -5.04 -1.07
N PRO A 45 -7.83 -4.20 -1.64
CA PRO A 45 -7.51 -2.81 -1.93
C PRO A 45 -7.23 -2.04 -0.63
N ILE A 46 -6.19 -1.22 -0.68
CA ILE A 46 -5.74 -0.38 0.42
C ILE A 46 -6.33 1.03 0.26
N ASP A 47 -7.02 1.49 1.29
CA ASP A 47 -7.51 2.86 1.41
C ASP A 47 -6.40 3.78 1.93
N ILE A 48 -6.01 4.76 1.12
CA ILE A 48 -5.01 5.76 1.47
C ILE A 48 -5.75 6.97 2.02
N GLU A 49 -5.96 6.97 3.33
CA GLU A 49 -6.55 8.09 4.07
C GLU A 49 -5.61 9.31 3.96
N LYS A 50 -6.11 10.43 3.40
CA LYS A 50 -5.36 11.70 3.28
C LYS A 50 -5.30 12.46 4.60
#